data_AF-A0A7V1F0Y9-F1
#
_entry.id   AF-A0A7V1F0Y9-F1
#
_cell.length_a   1.000
_cell.length_b   1.000
_cell.length_c   1.000
_cell.angle_alpha   90.00
_cell.angle_beta   90.00
_cell.angle_gamma   90.00
#
_symmetry.space_group_name_H-M   'P 1'
#
loop_
_entity.id
_entity.type
_entity.pdbx_description
1 polymer ?
#
loop_
_entity_poly.entity_id
_entity_poly.type
_entity_poly.pdbx_seq_one_letter_code
_entity_poly.pdbx_strand_id
1 'polypeptide(L)'
;MKRLILSAFFGVLTTLSSPQKAQAYDIDCAIMLCMAGGFPPSAVCARAYRTMIRRITPWPSRPPFGICTFAAVPVELGGPGGEGEVDTNLPEYEWLNRTHVIWFTGRSYTPRDDPRQWDWSIRSCDRENRTCRYIARVYGSHSRWPSSFVSESGQTILLPVGRRFGNFYSRDIMVEYGDYEGNMGHSDWFSY
;
A
#
# COMPACT_ATOMS: atom_id res chain seq x y z
N MET A 1 -15.21 -17.87 -78.17
CA MET A 1 -16.12 -17.31 -77.16
C MET A 1 -15.82 -17.96 -75.82
N LYS A 2 -15.88 -17.15 -74.75
CA LYS A 2 -15.16 -17.24 -73.47
C LYS A 2 -15.39 -18.51 -72.64
N ARG A 3 -14.28 -19.10 -72.19
CA ARG A 3 -14.07 -20.05 -71.09
C ARG A 3 -12.72 -19.58 -70.48
N LEU A 4 -12.46 -19.42 -69.19
CA LEU A 4 -12.99 -19.96 -67.95
C LEU A 4 -12.36 -19.14 -66.80
N ILE A 5 -13.10 -19.02 -65.69
CA ILE A 5 -12.65 -18.97 -64.28
C ILE A 5 -11.98 -17.66 -63.80
N LEU A 6 -12.76 -16.91 -62.99
CA LEU A 6 -12.27 -15.90 -62.05
C LEU A 6 -11.34 -16.57 -61.03
N SER A 7 -10.09 -16.13 -60.99
CA SER A 7 -9.12 -16.48 -59.96
C SER A 7 -9.48 -15.78 -58.64
N ALA A 8 -9.65 -16.58 -57.60
CA ALA A 8 -9.97 -16.14 -56.24
C ALA A 8 -8.83 -15.31 -55.62
N PHE A 9 -9.10 -14.05 -55.29
CA PHE A 9 -8.29 -13.28 -54.34
C PHE A 9 -8.75 -13.60 -52.92
N PHE A 10 -8.25 -14.69 -52.33
CA PHE A 10 -8.28 -14.86 -50.88
C PHE A 10 -7.18 -13.99 -50.27
N GLY A 11 -7.51 -12.72 -50.03
CA GLY A 11 -6.68 -11.82 -49.23
C GLY A 11 -6.70 -12.29 -47.79
N VAL A 12 -5.63 -12.94 -47.35
CA VAL A 12 -5.38 -13.24 -45.93
C VAL A 12 -5.16 -11.91 -45.22
N LEU A 13 -6.19 -11.43 -44.54
CA LEU A 13 -6.09 -10.30 -43.61
C LEU A 13 -5.51 -10.81 -42.29
N THR A 14 -4.20 -11.06 -42.25
CA THR A 14 -3.50 -11.19 -40.97
C THR A 14 -3.44 -9.81 -40.34
N THR A 15 -4.39 -9.52 -39.45
CA THR A 15 -4.26 -8.42 -38.50
C THR A 15 -3.03 -8.69 -37.63
N LEU A 16 -1.92 -8.03 -37.95
CA LEU A 16 -0.77 -7.91 -37.06
C LEU A 16 -1.22 -7.08 -35.85
N SER A 17 -1.88 -7.72 -34.88
CA SER A 17 -2.05 -7.15 -33.55
C SER A 17 -0.67 -7.15 -32.90
N SER A 18 0.07 -6.05 -33.09
CA SER A 18 1.28 -5.75 -32.33
C SER A 18 0.95 -5.88 -30.85
N PRO A 19 1.76 -6.57 -30.03
CA PRO A 19 1.56 -6.56 -28.59
C PRO A 19 1.65 -5.11 -28.13
N GLN A 20 0.51 -4.55 -27.74
CA GLN A 20 0.46 -3.23 -27.14
C GLN A 20 1.37 -3.29 -25.92
N LYS A 21 2.38 -2.41 -25.85
CA LYS A 21 3.18 -2.27 -24.64
C LYS A 21 2.20 -2.12 -23.49
N ALA A 22 2.21 -3.05 -22.55
CA ALA A 22 1.46 -2.91 -21.32
C ALA A 22 1.86 -1.54 -20.75
N GLN A 23 0.91 -0.62 -20.63
CA GLN A 23 1.10 0.62 -19.90
C GLN A 23 1.63 0.19 -18.54
N ALA A 24 2.80 0.70 -18.14
CA ALA A 24 3.33 0.40 -16.83
C ALA A 24 2.25 0.81 -15.83
N TYR A 25 1.80 -0.12 -14.98
CA TYR A 25 0.85 0.16 -13.91
C TYR A 25 1.23 1.49 -13.24
N ASP A 26 0.22 2.29 -12.87
CA ASP A 26 0.45 3.41 -11.97
C ASP A 26 1.32 2.91 -10.80
N ILE A 27 2.33 3.69 -10.42
CA ILE A 27 3.20 3.33 -9.31
C ILE A 27 2.37 3.10 -8.03
N ASP A 28 1.22 3.75 -7.90
CA ASP A 28 0.30 3.57 -6.77
C ASP A 28 -0.46 2.23 -6.83
N CYS A 29 -0.88 1.79 -8.02
CA CYS A 29 -1.34 0.42 -8.23
C CYS A 29 -0.24 -0.61 -7.88
N ALA A 30 0.98 -0.37 -8.32
CA ALA A 30 2.10 -1.26 -8.03
C ALA A 30 2.39 -1.32 -6.51
N ILE A 31 2.30 -0.20 -5.80
CA ILE A 31 2.46 -0.18 -4.33
C ILE A 31 1.39 -1.04 -3.67
N MET A 32 0.11 -0.83 -3.96
CA MET A 32 -0.96 -1.61 -3.34
C MET A 32 -0.84 -3.11 -3.61
N LEU A 33 -0.66 -3.50 -4.88
CA LEU A 33 -0.58 -4.91 -5.26
C LEU A 33 0.66 -5.60 -4.67
N CYS A 34 1.82 -4.94 -4.71
CA CYS A 34 3.03 -5.50 -4.14
C CYS A 34 2.99 -5.55 -2.61
N MET A 35 2.35 -4.57 -1.96
CA MET A 35 2.22 -4.52 -0.51
C MET A 35 1.40 -5.69 0.03
N ALA A 36 0.31 -6.06 -0.65
CA ALA A 36 -0.50 -7.22 -0.30
C ALA A 36 0.31 -8.54 -0.30
N GLY A 37 1.37 -8.62 -1.11
CA GLY A 37 2.29 -9.76 -1.16
C GLY A 37 3.61 -9.57 -0.41
N GLY A 38 3.75 -8.54 0.43
CA GLY A 38 4.99 -8.28 1.18
C GLY A 38 6.17 -7.78 0.34
N PHE A 39 5.90 -7.12 -0.79
CA PHE A 39 6.88 -6.68 -1.80
C PHE A 39 7.79 -7.81 -2.32
N PRO A 40 7.24 -8.76 -3.10
CA PRO A 40 8.02 -9.87 -3.64
C PRO A 40 9.20 -9.38 -4.51
N PRO A 41 10.26 -10.19 -4.68
CA PRO A 41 11.49 -9.77 -5.35
C PRO A 41 11.28 -9.63 -6.87
N SER A 42 10.79 -8.47 -7.30
CA SER A 42 10.65 -8.07 -8.70
C SER A 42 11.07 -6.62 -8.90
N ALA A 43 11.47 -6.25 -10.11
CA ALA A 43 11.86 -4.87 -10.41
C ALA A 43 10.71 -3.87 -10.14
N VAL A 44 9.47 -4.28 -10.41
CA VAL A 44 8.27 -3.47 -10.17
C VAL A 44 8.04 -3.27 -8.67
N CYS A 45 8.03 -4.35 -7.88
CA CYS A 45 7.80 -4.26 -6.44
C CYS A 45 8.96 -3.58 -5.70
N ALA A 46 10.21 -3.76 -6.15
CA ALA A 46 11.35 -3.01 -5.60
C ALA A 46 11.22 -1.49 -5.84
N ARG A 47 10.73 -1.09 -7.03
CA ARG A 47 10.45 0.32 -7.34
C ARG A 47 9.27 0.84 -6.50
N ALA A 48 8.22 0.05 -6.37
CA ALA A 48 7.05 0.38 -5.56
C ALA A 48 7.43 0.58 -4.09
N TYR A 49 8.17 -0.37 -3.49
CA TYR A 49 8.67 -0.28 -2.12
C TYR A 49 9.48 1.00 -1.90
N ARG A 50 10.48 1.25 -2.76
CA ARG A 50 11.29 2.48 -2.68
C ARG A 50 10.45 3.75 -2.79
N THR A 51 9.40 3.73 -3.60
CA THR A 51 8.50 4.88 -3.77
C THR A 51 7.67 5.11 -2.51
N MET A 52 7.07 4.05 -1.96
CA MET A 52 6.35 4.09 -0.67
C MET A 52 7.26 4.64 0.43
N ILE A 53 8.46 4.07 0.62
CA ILE A 53 9.42 4.48 1.65
C ILE A 53 9.79 5.96 1.51
N ARG A 54 9.98 6.46 0.27
CA ARG A 54 10.27 7.89 0.02
C ARG A 54 9.10 8.81 0.37
N ARG A 55 7.85 8.35 0.28
CA ARG A 55 6.66 9.12 0.65
C ARG A 55 6.47 9.20 2.17
N ILE A 56 6.71 8.10 2.87
CA ILE A 56 6.43 8.00 4.32
C ILE A 56 7.57 8.49 5.22
N THR A 57 8.81 8.49 4.72
CA THR A 57 10.01 8.88 5.49
C THR A 57 10.09 10.37 5.86
N PRO A 58 9.87 11.34 4.96
CA PRO A 58 10.00 12.76 5.30
C PRO A 58 8.89 13.21 6.25
N TRP A 59 9.15 14.21 7.08
CA TRP A 59 8.13 14.85 7.91
C TRP A 59 7.67 16.16 7.24
N PRO A 60 6.35 16.40 7.10
CA PRO A 60 5.24 15.50 7.42
C PRO A 60 5.13 14.31 6.45
N SER A 61 4.88 13.12 7.00
CA SER A 61 4.75 11.89 6.20
C SER A 61 3.55 11.98 5.27
N ARG A 62 3.75 11.61 4.00
CA ARG A 62 2.67 11.49 3.02
C ARG A 62 2.04 10.09 3.10
N PRO A 63 0.84 9.91 2.52
CA PRO A 63 0.25 8.59 2.33
C PRO A 63 1.22 7.59 1.67
N PRO A 64 1.19 6.30 2.05
CA PRO A 64 2.05 5.28 1.46
C PRO A 64 1.76 5.07 -0.04
N PHE A 65 0.51 5.27 -0.47
CA PHE A 65 0.06 5.21 -1.85
C PHE A 65 -1.09 6.21 -2.12
N GLY A 66 -1.29 6.53 -3.39
CA GLY A 66 -2.45 7.24 -3.93
C GLY A 66 -3.51 6.27 -4.46
N ILE A 67 -4.42 6.73 -5.31
CA ILE A 67 -5.48 5.87 -5.86
C ILE A 67 -4.89 4.97 -6.95
N CYS A 68 -5.32 3.71 -7.00
CA CYS A 68 -5.00 2.84 -8.13
C CYS A 68 -6.06 3.03 -9.20
N THR A 69 -5.74 3.83 -10.21
CA THR A 69 -6.51 3.84 -11.45
C THR A 69 -5.97 2.75 -12.35
N PHE A 70 -6.68 1.63 -12.47
CA PHE A 70 -6.43 0.72 -13.58
C PHE A 70 -6.68 1.45 -14.91
N ALA A 71 -6.08 0.98 -16.00
CA ALA A 71 -6.27 1.51 -17.36
C ALA A 71 -7.71 1.48 -17.89
N ALA A 72 -8.69 1.10 -17.06
CA ALA A 72 -10.10 1.05 -17.36
C ALA A 72 -10.88 2.28 -16.88
N VAL A 73 -10.29 3.19 -16.08
CA VAL A 73 -10.94 4.47 -15.78
C VAL A 73 -10.89 5.32 -17.07
N PRO A 74 -12.02 5.88 -17.55
CA PRO A 74 -12.00 6.80 -18.68
C PRO A 74 -11.09 8.00 -18.39
N VAL A 75 -10.39 8.50 -19.40
CA VAL A 75 -9.52 9.70 -19.30
C VAL A 75 -10.27 10.90 -18.70
N GLU A 76 -11.56 11.04 -19.02
CA GLU A 76 -12.47 12.08 -18.53
C GLU A 76 -12.78 11.96 -17.02
N LEU A 77 -12.59 10.78 -16.44
CA LEU A 77 -12.83 10.46 -15.02
C LEU A 77 -11.51 10.25 -14.24
N GLY A 78 -10.39 10.73 -14.79
CA GLY A 78 -9.08 10.65 -14.13
C GLY A 78 -8.32 9.34 -14.39
N GLY A 79 -8.68 8.59 -15.43
CA GLY A 79 -7.90 7.43 -15.84
C GLY A 79 -6.54 7.76 -16.45
N PRO A 80 -5.71 6.74 -16.74
CA PRO A 80 -4.35 6.97 -17.23
C PRO A 80 -4.32 7.84 -18.50
N GLY A 81 -3.77 9.05 -18.38
CA GLY A 81 -3.72 10.05 -19.46
C GLY A 81 -4.73 11.21 -19.32
N GLY A 82 -5.59 11.19 -18.30
CA GLY A 82 -6.47 12.30 -17.93
C GLY A 82 -5.77 13.34 -17.05
N GLU A 83 -6.14 14.61 -17.20
CA GLU A 83 -5.68 15.70 -16.34
C GLU A 83 -6.58 15.91 -15.11
N GLY A 84 -7.71 15.19 -15.02
CA GLY A 84 -8.67 15.28 -13.91
C GLY A 84 -8.29 14.43 -12.70
N GLU A 85 -8.55 14.95 -11.50
CA GLU A 85 -8.51 14.17 -10.25
C GLU A 85 -9.68 13.18 -10.23
N VAL A 86 -9.42 11.92 -9.89
CA VAL A 86 -10.45 10.88 -9.78
C VAL A 86 -11.40 11.24 -8.65
N ASP A 87 -12.71 11.26 -8.92
CA ASP A 87 -13.72 11.51 -7.89
C ASP A 87 -13.84 10.29 -6.96
N THR A 88 -13.16 10.34 -5.81
CA THR A 88 -13.21 9.28 -4.80
C THR A 88 -14.49 9.29 -3.95
N ASN A 89 -15.43 10.20 -4.21
CA ASN A 89 -16.73 10.20 -3.52
C ASN A 89 -17.73 9.24 -4.15
N LEU A 90 -17.40 8.63 -5.30
CA LEU A 90 -18.25 7.65 -5.95
C LEU A 90 -18.37 6.36 -5.13
N PRO A 91 -19.51 5.64 -5.19
CA PRO A 91 -19.71 4.41 -4.43
C PRO A 91 -18.65 3.33 -4.67
N GLU A 92 -18.09 3.23 -5.89
CA GLU A 92 -17.00 2.28 -6.18
C GLU A 92 -15.70 2.53 -5.39
N TYR A 93 -15.54 3.73 -4.81
CA TYR A 93 -14.39 4.11 -4.00
C TYR A 93 -14.69 4.11 -2.50
N GLU A 94 -15.87 3.67 -2.07
CA GLU A 94 -16.25 3.65 -0.65
C GLU A 94 -15.27 2.83 0.21
N TRP A 95 -14.65 1.79 -0.37
CA TRP A 95 -13.61 1.00 0.29
C TRP A 95 -12.39 1.83 0.73
N LEU A 96 -12.10 2.95 0.05
CA LEU A 96 -11.03 3.88 0.44
C LEU A 96 -11.30 4.50 1.81
N ASN A 97 -12.56 4.70 2.20
CA ASN A 97 -12.93 5.26 3.50
C ASN A 97 -12.65 4.30 4.66
N ARG A 98 -12.46 3.01 4.37
CA ARG A 98 -12.11 1.97 5.34
C ARG A 98 -10.60 1.70 5.38
N THR A 99 -9.82 2.41 4.57
CA THR A 99 -8.37 2.25 4.53
C THR A 99 -7.73 3.02 5.67
N HIS A 100 -7.02 2.31 6.54
CA HIS A 100 -6.30 2.89 7.66
C HIS A 100 -4.79 2.64 7.54
N VAL A 101 -4.01 3.70 7.76
CA VAL A 101 -2.55 3.60 7.82
C VAL A 101 -2.14 3.48 9.27
N ILE A 102 -1.60 2.32 9.65
CA ILE A 102 -1.17 2.07 11.02
C ILE A 102 0.33 2.28 11.14
N TRP A 103 0.71 3.18 12.03
CA TRP A 103 2.09 3.51 12.34
C TRP A 103 2.47 2.90 13.67
N PHE A 104 3.61 2.21 13.69
CA PHE A 104 4.26 1.76 14.90
C PHE A 104 5.59 2.47 15.07
N THR A 105 5.88 2.85 16.31
CA THR A 105 7.21 3.30 16.72
C THR A 105 7.57 2.56 17.99
N GLY A 106 8.77 1.99 18.04
CA GLY A 106 9.29 1.27 19.19
C GLY A 106 10.71 1.73 19.51
N ARG A 107 11.01 1.92 20.78
CA ARG A 107 12.35 2.26 21.26
C ARG A 107 12.67 1.43 22.48
N SER A 108 13.90 0.92 22.55
CA SER A 108 14.48 0.43 23.79
C SER A 108 15.72 1.25 24.14
N TYR A 109 15.84 1.61 25.41
CA TYR A 109 16.97 2.35 25.94
C TYR A 109 17.27 1.92 27.38
N THR A 110 18.47 2.19 27.85
CA THR A 110 18.89 1.94 29.23
C THR A 110 19.40 3.27 29.79
N PRO A 111 18.64 3.93 30.68
CA PRO A 111 19.13 5.10 31.40
C PRO A 111 20.34 4.74 32.28
N ARG A 112 21.05 5.73 32.80
CA ARG A 112 22.29 5.51 33.57
C ARG A 112 22.04 4.71 34.86
N ASP A 113 20.96 5.01 35.57
CA ASP A 113 20.68 4.49 36.90
C ASP A 113 19.44 3.58 36.95
N ASP A 114 18.78 3.37 35.81
CA ASP A 114 17.55 2.60 35.71
C ASP A 114 17.73 1.33 34.87
N PRO A 115 16.92 0.29 35.13
CA PRO A 115 16.84 -0.85 34.23
C PRO A 115 16.36 -0.41 32.84
N ARG A 116 16.55 -1.31 31.85
CA ARG A 116 16.08 -1.10 30.48
C ARG A 116 14.60 -0.70 30.46
N GLN A 117 14.30 0.29 29.62
CA GLN A 117 12.96 0.80 29.39
C GLN A 117 12.58 0.72 27.91
N TRP A 118 11.27 0.77 27.66
CA TRP A 118 10.67 0.74 26.34
C TRP A 118 9.65 1.86 26.19
N ASP A 119 9.81 2.63 25.11
CA ASP A 119 8.78 3.54 24.62
C ASP A 119 8.18 2.96 23.36
N TRP A 120 6.86 3.02 23.22
CA TRP A 120 6.22 2.59 21.99
C TRP A 120 4.88 3.26 21.77
N SER A 121 4.48 3.35 20.51
CA SER A 121 3.17 3.88 20.14
C SER A 121 2.64 3.20 18.91
N ILE A 122 1.32 3.03 18.88
CA ILE A 122 0.54 2.60 17.72
C ILE A 122 -0.44 3.72 17.39
N ARG A 123 -0.41 4.20 16.15
CA ARG A 123 -1.27 5.26 15.67
C ARG A 123 -2.02 4.81 14.42
N SER A 124 -3.34 4.87 14.46
CA SER A 124 -4.21 4.70 13.30
C SER A 124 -4.43 6.05 12.64
N CYS A 125 -4.27 6.13 11.31
CA CYS A 125 -4.58 7.32 10.53
C CYS A 125 -5.49 6.97 9.37
N ASP A 126 -6.25 7.97 8.86
CA ASP A 126 -6.92 7.86 7.57
C ASP A 126 -5.93 7.65 6.41
N ARG A 127 -6.45 7.30 5.22
CA ARG A 127 -5.60 7.03 4.04
C ARG A 127 -4.73 8.23 3.66
N GLU A 128 -5.21 9.45 3.89
CA GLU A 128 -4.49 10.69 3.58
C GLU A 128 -3.45 11.07 4.65
N ASN A 129 -3.35 10.30 5.74
CA ASN A 129 -2.50 10.56 6.89
C ASN A 129 -2.74 11.96 7.51
N ARG A 130 -3.99 12.43 7.48
CA ARG A 130 -4.44 13.72 8.00
C ARG A 130 -5.06 13.57 9.39
N THR A 131 -5.97 12.61 9.55
CA THR A 131 -6.67 12.37 10.81
C THR A 131 -6.07 11.14 11.47
N CYS A 132 -5.43 11.34 12.62
CA CYS A 132 -4.73 10.27 13.32
C CYS A 132 -5.16 10.15 14.79
N ARG A 133 -5.31 8.91 15.26
CA ARG A 133 -5.58 8.57 16.67
C ARG A 133 -4.56 7.59 17.21
N TYR A 134 -4.12 7.79 18.44
CA TYR A 134 -3.31 6.79 19.14
C TYR A 134 -4.22 5.66 19.63
N ILE A 135 -3.93 4.44 19.18
CA ILE A 135 -4.50 3.22 19.76
C ILE A 135 -3.79 2.92 21.07
N ALA A 136 -2.47 3.07 21.09
CA ALA A 136 -1.64 2.91 22.27
C ALA A 136 -0.46 3.88 22.24
N ARG A 137 -0.06 4.36 23.42
CA ARG A 137 1.11 5.22 23.60
C ARG A 137 1.66 5.02 25.00
N VAL A 138 2.86 4.47 25.09
CA VAL A 138 3.49 4.06 26.35
C VAL A 138 4.92 4.59 26.38
N TYR A 139 5.32 5.07 27.55
CA TYR A 139 6.65 5.62 27.80
C TYR A 139 7.24 4.98 29.05
N GLY A 140 8.56 4.74 29.06
CA GLY A 140 9.28 4.28 30.24
C GLY A 140 8.84 2.91 30.77
N SER A 141 8.20 2.08 29.94
CA SER A 141 7.77 0.74 30.37
C SER A 141 8.98 -0.12 30.72
N HIS A 142 8.91 -0.92 31.78
CA HIS A 142 9.91 -1.97 32.09
C HIS A 142 9.63 -3.31 31.41
N SER A 143 8.51 -3.40 30.68
CA SER A 143 8.16 -4.54 29.83
C SER A 143 8.15 -4.13 28.37
N ARG A 144 8.44 -5.09 27.48
CA ARG A 144 8.27 -4.90 26.04
C ARG A 144 6.81 -4.66 25.69
N TRP A 145 6.57 -4.09 24.50
CA TRP A 145 5.22 -4.05 23.93
C TRP A 145 4.64 -5.47 23.80
N PRO A 146 3.31 -5.62 23.86
CA PRO A 146 2.65 -6.92 23.72
C PRO A 146 2.96 -7.57 22.37
N SER A 147 2.64 -8.86 22.23
CA SER A 147 2.82 -9.57 20.95
C SER A 147 1.83 -9.14 19.87
N SER A 148 0.68 -8.58 20.26
CA SER A 148 -0.38 -8.14 19.37
C SER A 148 -1.18 -6.99 19.97
N PHE A 149 -2.01 -6.37 19.14
CA PHE A 149 -3.05 -5.41 19.55
C PHE A 149 -4.32 -5.65 18.74
N VAL A 150 -5.43 -5.06 19.19
CA VAL A 150 -6.69 -5.03 18.42
C VAL A 150 -6.82 -3.67 17.76
N SER A 151 -6.98 -3.64 16.44
CA SER A 151 -7.18 -2.41 15.68
C SER A 151 -8.61 -1.88 15.81
N GLU A 152 -8.85 -0.68 15.27
CA GLU A 152 -10.17 -0.05 15.26
C GLU A 152 -11.16 -0.81 14.36
N SER A 153 -10.64 -1.55 13.38
CA SER A 153 -11.41 -2.44 12.52
C SER A 153 -11.78 -3.77 13.20
N GLY A 154 -11.30 -4.00 14.43
CA GLY A 154 -11.53 -5.24 15.20
C GLY A 154 -10.57 -6.38 14.88
N GLN A 155 -9.55 -6.15 14.04
CA GLN A 155 -8.54 -7.16 13.72
C GLN A 155 -7.53 -7.33 14.85
N THR A 156 -7.12 -8.57 15.13
CA THR A 156 -5.98 -8.85 16.02
C THR A 156 -4.69 -8.91 15.20
N ILE A 157 -3.83 -7.91 15.37
CA ILE A 157 -2.63 -7.73 14.56
C ILE A 157 -1.39 -8.01 15.41
N LEU A 158 -0.49 -8.84 14.90
CA LEU A 158 0.81 -9.10 15.52
C LEU A 158 1.71 -7.87 15.41
N LEU A 159 2.35 -7.46 16.51
CA LEU A 159 3.30 -6.35 16.48
C LEU A 159 4.66 -6.80 15.92
N PRO A 160 5.42 -5.89 15.28
CA PRO A 160 6.71 -6.22 14.70
C PRO A 160 7.64 -6.77 15.79
N VAL A 161 8.23 -7.93 15.51
CA VAL A 161 9.04 -8.65 16.48
C VAL A 161 10.37 -7.92 16.65
N GLY A 162 10.54 -7.27 17.81
CA GLY A 162 11.80 -6.64 18.21
C GLY A 162 12.89 -7.66 18.52
N ARG A 163 13.35 -8.45 17.54
CA ARG A 163 14.54 -9.33 17.65
C ARG A 163 15.85 -8.53 17.72
N ARG A 164 15.82 -7.36 18.35
CA ARG A 164 16.96 -6.46 18.52
C ARG A 164 17.33 -6.45 19.99
N PHE A 165 18.50 -7.00 20.29
CA PHE A 165 19.11 -6.90 21.62
C PHE A 165 19.68 -5.49 21.81
N GLY A 166 19.72 -5.02 23.05
CA GLY A 166 20.29 -3.72 23.38
C GLY A 166 19.39 -2.53 23.05
N ASN A 167 19.99 -1.36 22.91
CA ASN A 167 19.27 -0.12 22.61
C ASN A 167 18.95 -0.06 21.13
N PHE A 168 17.70 0.25 20.80
CA PHE A 168 17.28 0.35 19.40
C PHE A 168 16.09 1.29 19.25
N TYR A 169 15.86 1.69 18.01
CA TYR A 169 14.70 2.43 17.55
C TYR A 169 14.16 1.76 16.29
N SER A 170 12.85 1.58 16.20
CA SER A 170 12.17 1.08 15.02
C SER A 170 10.97 1.97 14.69
N ARG A 171 10.74 2.12 13.40
CA ARG A 171 9.50 2.65 12.84
C ARG A 171 9.02 1.65 11.83
N ASP A 172 7.75 1.35 11.91
CA ASP A 172 7.11 0.34 11.09
C ASP A 172 5.76 0.90 10.66
N ILE A 173 5.37 0.58 9.43
CA ILE A 173 4.06 0.95 8.87
C ILE A 173 3.37 -0.31 8.39
N MET A 174 2.05 -0.32 8.49
CA MET A 174 1.20 -1.28 7.80
C MET A 174 -0.08 -0.57 7.34
N VAL A 175 -0.85 -1.22 6.48
CA VAL A 175 -2.12 -0.71 5.98
C VAL A 175 -3.21 -1.74 6.21
N GLU A 176 -4.30 -1.30 6.83
CA GLU A 176 -5.57 -2.02 6.86
C GLU A 176 -6.44 -1.52 5.70
N TYR A 177 -7.16 -2.43 5.03
CA TYR A 177 -8.00 -2.13 3.89
C TYR A 177 -9.25 -3.00 3.89
N GLY A 178 -10.38 -2.44 3.42
CA GLY A 178 -11.61 -3.20 3.22
C GLY A 178 -11.69 -3.77 1.81
N ASP A 179 -12.25 -4.97 1.67
CA ASP A 179 -12.68 -5.49 0.37
C ASP A 179 -14.06 -4.93 -0.02
N TYR A 180 -14.57 -5.34 -1.19
CA TYR A 180 -15.87 -4.90 -1.70
C TYR A 180 -17.06 -5.44 -0.89
N GLU A 181 -16.87 -6.54 -0.15
CA GLU A 181 -17.87 -7.13 0.75
C GLU A 181 -17.86 -6.45 2.13
N GLY A 182 -16.83 -5.65 2.40
CA GLY A 182 -16.60 -4.96 3.66
C GLY A 182 -15.82 -5.77 4.68
N ASN A 183 -15.25 -6.92 4.31
CA ASN A 183 -14.29 -7.60 5.17
C ASN A 183 -13.00 -6.80 5.21
N MET A 184 -12.40 -6.76 6.40
CA MET A 184 -11.14 -6.06 6.61
C MET A 184 -9.98 -7.03 6.43
N GLY A 185 -8.95 -6.58 5.73
CA GLY A 185 -7.66 -7.21 5.57
C GLY A 185 -6.54 -6.24 5.93
N HIS A 186 -5.30 -6.73 5.99
CA HIS A 186 -4.16 -5.88 6.27
C HIS A 186 -2.88 -6.37 5.59
N SER A 187 -1.91 -5.47 5.42
CA SER A 187 -0.56 -5.79 4.93
C SER A 187 0.33 -6.35 6.05
N ASP A 188 1.50 -6.85 5.66
CA ASP A 188 2.62 -7.01 6.60
C ASP A 188 3.12 -5.66 7.14
N TRP A 189 4.00 -5.72 8.14
CA TRP A 189 4.75 -4.57 8.63
C TRP A 189 5.96 -4.27 7.75
N PHE A 190 6.16 -3.00 7.43
CA PHE A 190 7.31 -2.51 6.68
C PHE A 190 8.15 -1.56 7.55
N SER A 191 9.38 -1.95 7.86
CA SER A 191 10.31 -1.15 8.66
C SER A 191 11.06 -0.10 7.81
N TYR A 192 11.26 1.12 8.34
CA TYR A 192 11.91 2.23 7.60
C TYR A 192 12.62 3.31 8.44
#